data_AF-A0A961CTC3-F1
#
_entry.id   AF-A0A961CTC3-F1
#
_cell.length_a   1.000
_cell.length_b   1.000
_cell.length_c   1.000
_cell.angle_alpha   90.00
_cell.angle_beta   90.00
_cell.angle_gamma   90.00
#
_symmetry.space_group_name_H-M   'P 1'
#
loop_
_entity.id
_entity.type
_entity.pdbx_description
1 polymer ?
#
loop_
_entity_poly.entity_id
_entity_poly.type
_entity_poly.pdbx_seq_one_letter_code
_entity_poly.pdbx_strand_id
1 'polypeptide(L)'
;RHVFRRWFQMEERCPTCTFLFERVEGHWIGSLGLNTTVVFGVMLVVLMAGTLAFYPDPPFGALLIAEVAIAAVGPLLFFPSSRMMWTALDLLMRPLGPGEIDPRFVKVDPERDRMG
;
A
#
# COMPACT_ATOMS: atom_id res chain seq x y z
N ARG A 1 -15.29 -5.51 -11.37
CA ARG A 1 -14.36 -4.79 -12.28
C ARG A 1 -13.01 -4.70 -11.57
N HIS A 2 -11.89 -4.89 -12.27
CA HIS A 2 -10.55 -4.91 -11.64
C HIS A 2 -9.96 -3.50 -11.53
N VAL A 3 -9.40 -3.17 -10.37
CA VAL A 3 -8.71 -1.89 -10.11
C VAL A 3 -7.31 -1.87 -10.72
N PHE A 4 -6.69 -3.04 -10.84
CA PHE A 4 -5.39 -3.22 -11.49
C PHE A 4 -5.61 -3.91 -12.84
N ARG A 5 -5.19 -3.24 -13.93
CA ARG A 5 -5.15 -3.84 -15.28
C ARG A 5 -3.99 -4.82 -15.44
N ARG A 6 -2.88 -4.51 -14.77
CA ARG A 6 -1.68 -5.35 -14.66
C ARG A 6 -1.14 -5.18 -13.23
N TRP A 7 -0.27 -6.08 -12.80
CA TRP A 7 0.31 -6.06 -11.45
C TRP A 7 0.92 -4.69 -11.07
N PHE A 8 1.54 -4.00 -12.03
CA PHE A 8 2.13 -2.67 -11.83
C PHE A 8 1.29 -1.52 -12.39
N GLN A 9 0.11 -1.81 -12.95
CA GLN A 9 -0.72 -0.81 -13.62
C GLN A 9 -2.09 -0.73 -12.95
N MET A 10 -2.18 0.24 -12.04
CA MET A 10 -3.41 0.63 -11.37
C MET A 10 -4.18 1.63 -12.24
N GLU A 11 -5.50 1.48 -12.31
CA GLU A 11 -6.36 2.47 -12.96
C GLU A 11 -6.30 3.80 -12.21
N GLU A 12 -6.39 4.92 -12.92
CA GLU A 12 -6.44 6.25 -12.31
C GLU A 12 -7.71 6.43 -11.46
N ARG A 13 -8.83 5.89 -11.97
CA ARG A 13 -10.14 5.94 -11.31
C ARG A 13 -10.70 4.55 -11.06
N CYS A 14 -11.37 4.39 -9.93
CA CYS A 14 -12.09 3.17 -9.61
C CYS A 14 -13.17 2.91 -10.68
N PRO A 15 -13.19 1.74 -11.31
CA PRO A 15 -14.14 1.43 -12.39
C PRO A 15 -15.58 1.21 -11.89
N THR A 16 -15.81 1.22 -10.58
CA THR A 16 -17.12 1.02 -9.94
C THR A 16 -17.67 2.33 -9.36
N CYS A 17 -16.91 3.02 -8.50
CA CYS A 17 -17.37 4.23 -7.80
C CYS A 17 -16.75 5.54 -8.32
N THR A 18 -15.91 5.48 -9.37
CA THR A 18 -15.27 6.65 -10.02
C THR A 18 -14.25 7.40 -9.14
N PHE A 19 -13.93 6.86 -7.96
CA PHE A 19 -12.92 7.39 -7.04
C PHE A 19 -11.56 7.58 -7.72
N LEU A 20 -10.98 8.78 -7.62
CA LEU A 20 -9.64 9.08 -8.11
C LEU A 20 -8.60 8.61 -7.09
N PHE A 21 -7.71 7.69 -7.48
CA PHE A 21 -6.74 7.13 -6.54
C PHE A 21 -5.57 8.07 -6.22
N GLU A 22 -5.18 8.94 -7.16
CA GLU A 22 -4.15 9.95 -6.97
C GLU A 22 -4.81 11.32 -6.82
N ARG A 23 -5.32 11.59 -5.62
CA ARG A 23 -6.09 12.82 -5.30
C ARG A 23 -5.22 14.07 -5.19
N VAL A 24 -3.95 13.88 -4.85
CA VAL A 24 -3.00 14.96 -4.56
C VAL A 24 -1.66 14.62 -5.20
N GLU A 25 -0.96 15.64 -5.69
CA GLU A 25 0.42 15.47 -6.14
C GLU A 25 1.27 14.83 -5.04
N GLY A 26 2.06 13.82 -5.43
CA GLY A 26 2.89 13.08 -4.49
C GLY A 26 2.15 12.00 -3.69
N HIS A 27 0.86 11.75 -3.93
CA HIS A 27 0.15 10.63 -3.30
C HIS A 27 0.83 9.29 -3.60
N TRP A 28 1.44 9.14 -4.79
CA TRP A 28 2.31 8.00 -5.08
C TRP A 28 3.49 7.82 -4.12
N ILE A 29 4.11 8.90 -3.64
CA ILE A 29 5.29 8.83 -2.76
C ILE A 29 4.95 8.14 -1.45
N GLY A 30 3.77 8.38 -0.88
CA GLY A 30 3.35 7.71 0.34
C GLY A 30 3.19 6.20 0.15
N SER A 31 2.69 5.76 -1.01
CA SER A 31 2.62 4.33 -1.34
C SER A 31 3.99 3.68 -1.52
N LEU A 32 5.00 4.42 -2.01
CA LEU A 32 6.38 3.95 -2.01
C LEU A 32 6.94 3.85 -0.59
N GLY A 33 6.72 4.87 0.24
CA GLY A 33 7.17 4.89 1.63
C GLY A 33 6.60 3.73 2.45
N LEU A 34 5.30 3.45 2.30
CA LEU A 34 4.64 2.31 2.95
C LEU A 34 5.21 0.97 2.46
N ASN A 35 5.46 0.84 1.16
CA ASN A 35 6.06 -0.37 0.58
C ASN A 35 7.45 -0.64 1.16
N THR A 36 8.32 0.37 1.12
CA THR A 36 9.68 0.29 1.66
C THR A 36 9.69 -0.01 3.15
N THR A 37 8.81 0.64 3.92
CA THR A 37 8.70 0.42 5.37
C THR A 37 8.36 -1.03 5.69
N VAL A 38 7.37 -1.60 4.98
CA VAL A 38 6.97 -3.00 5.19
C VAL A 38 8.08 -3.96 4.78
N VAL A 39 8.72 -3.74 3.62
CA VAL A 39 9.80 -4.60 3.13
C VAL A 39 10.99 -4.59 4.09
N PHE A 40 11.42 -3.41 4.55
CA PHE A 40 12.49 -3.31 5.55
C PHE A 40 12.10 -3.90 6.90
N GLY A 41 10.83 -3.78 7.31
CA GLY A 41 10.32 -4.46 8.50
C GLY A 41 10.43 -5.98 8.37
N VAL A 42 10.07 -6.54 7.22
CA VAL A 42 10.19 -7.99 6.94
C VAL A 42 11.66 -8.43 6.95
N MET A 43 12.54 -7.67 6.28
CA MET A 43 13.99 -7.90 6.29
C MET A 43 14.54 -7.95 7.72
N LEU A 44 14.21 -6.96 8.55
CA LEU A 44 14.65 -6.92 9.94
C LEU A 44 14.19 -8.15 10.73
N VAL A 45 12.94 -8.57 10.55
CA VAL A 45 12.38 -9.76 11.21
C VAL A 45 13.08 -11.03 10.74
N VAL A 46 13.34 -11.18 9.43
CA VAL A 46 14.02 -12.36 8.87
C VAL A 46 15.46 -12.44 9.36
N LEU A 47 16.20 -11.34 9.30
CA LEU A 47 17.57 -11.27 9.79
C LEU A 47 17.64 -11.61 11.28
N MET A 48 16.76 -11.03 12.10
CA MET A 48 16.74 -11.26 13.54
C MET A 48 16.36 -12.72 13.86
N ALA A 49 15.29 -13.23 13.26
CA ALA A 49 14.82 -14.59 13.48
C ALA A 49 15.88 -15.62 13.03
N GLY A 50 16.49 -15.42 11.85
CA GLY A 50 17.54 -16.28 11.34
C GLY A 50 18.79 -16.26 12.22
N THR A 51 19.24 -15.08 12.65
CA THR A 51 20.41 -14.97 13.53
C THR A 51 20.18 -15.65 14.88
N LEU A 52 19.00 -15.45 15.48
CA LEU A 52 18.67 -16.06 16.78
C LEU A 52 18.48 -17.58 16.68
N ALA A 53 17.88 -18.07 15.60
CA ALA A 53 17.62 -19.50 15.40
C ALA A 53 18.90 -20.33 15.19
N PHE A 54 19.93 -19.73 14.57
CA PHE A 54 21.19 -20.41 14.25
C PHE A 54 22.37 -19.96 15.13
N TYR A 55 22.10 -19.28 16.25
CA TYR A 55 23.14 -18.90 17.20
C TYR A 55 23.83 -20.15 17.82
N PRO A 56 25.17 -20.20 17.95
CA PRO A 56 26.16 -19.13 17.81
C PRO A 56 26.76 -18.95 16.40
N ASP A 57 26.49 -19.85 15.45
CA ASP A 57 27.08 -19.83 14.11
C ASP A 57 26.01 -19.62 13.01
N PRO A 58 25.46 -18.40 12.85
CA PRO A 58 24.49 -18.11 11.81
C PRO A 58 25.03 -18.35 10.40
N PRO A 59 24.24 -18.94 9.49
CA PRO A 59 24.64 -19.11 8.10
C PRO A 59 24.55 -17.78 7.34
N PHE A 60 25.53 -16.90 7.52
CA PHE A 60 25.56 -15.54 6.95
C PHE A 60 25.33 -15.51 5.44
N GLY A 61 25.87 -16.48 4.69
CA GLY A 61 25.66 -16.56 3.24
C GLY A 61 24.20 -16.78 2.86
N ALA A 62 23.50 -17.68 3.56
CA ALA A 62 22.08 -17.94 3.32
C ALA A 62 21.22 -16.74 3.72
N LEU A 63 21.53 -16.10 4.86
CA LEU A 63 20.83 -14.89 5.31
C LEU A 63 21.01 -13.75 4.32
N LEU A 64 22.23 -13.49 3.84
CA LEU A 64 22.49 -12.46 2.84
C LEU A 64 21.69 -12.69 1.55
N ILE A 65 21.67 -13.94 1.06
CA ILE A 65 20.88 -14.30 -0.13
C ILE A 65 19.38 -14.03 0.12
N ALA A 66 18.87 -14.42 1.28
CA ALA A 66 17.48 -14.17 1.66
C ALA A 66 17.17 -12.66 1.71
N GLU A 67 18.01 -11.86 2.36
CA GLU A 67 17.84 -10.41 2.47
C GLU A 67 17.85 -9.72 1.11
N VAL A 68 18.79 -10.09 0.23
CA VAL A 68 18.85 -9.55 -1.14
C VAL A 68 17.62 -9.96 -1.95
N ALA A 69 17.16 -11.20 -1.80
CA ALA A 69 15.95 -11.67 -2.46
C ALA A 69 14.72 -10.89 -1.98
N ILE A 70 14.58 -10.66 -0.67
CA ILE A 70 13.49 -9.86 -0.10
C ILE A 70 13.56 -8.41 -0.60
N ALA A 71 14.76 -7.80 -0.60
CA ALA A 71 14.93 -6.43 -1.07
C ALA A 71 14.55 -6.24 -2.54
N ALA A 72 14.81 -7.24 -3.39
CA ALA A 72 14.49 -7.17 -4.82
C ALA A 72 13.02 -7.54 -5.12
N VAL A 73 12.54 -8.64 -4.53
CA VAL A 73 11.24 -9.23 -4.86
C VAL A 73 10.12 -8.70 -3.96
N GLY A 74 10.42 -8.40 -2.70
CA GLY A 74 9.46 -7.90 -1.72
C GLY A 74 8.70 -6.67 -2.18
N PRO A 75 9.38 -5.59 -2.65
CA PRO A 75 8.71 -4.40 -3.15
C PRO A 75 7.75 -4.70 -4.31
N LEU A 76 8.18 -5.56 -5.24
CA LEU A 76 7.43 -5.93 -6.44
C LEU A 76 6.17 -6.73 -6.10
N LEU A 77 6.28 -7.70 -5.17
CA LEU A 77 5.14 -8.49 -4.72
C LEU A 77 4.16 -7.67 -3.87
N PHE A 78 4.68 -6.77 -3.03
CA PHE A 78 3.86 -5.96 -2.15
C PHE A 78 3.34 -4.67 -2.81
N PHE A 79 3.70 -4.42 -4.05
CA PHE A 79 3.37 -3.19 -4.76
C PHE A 79 1.84 -2.89 -4.82
N PRO A 80 0.96 -3.80 -5.27
CA PRO A 80 -0.47 -3.53 -5.34
C PRO A 80 -1.09 -3.30 -3.96
N SER A 81 -0.68 -4.11 -2.98
CA SER A 81 -1.14 -4.02 -1.59
C SER A 81 -0.74 -2.68 -0.96
N SER A 82 0.48 -2.21 -1.23
CA SER A 82 0.95 -0.92 -0.71
C SER A 82 0.13 0.25 -1.26
N ARG A 83 -0.21 0.22 -2.55
CA ARG A 83 -1.06 1.25 -3.17
C ARG A 83 -2.44 1.32 -2.52
N MET A 84 -3.09 0.17 -2.34
CA MET A 84 -4.40 0.11 -1.71
C MET A 84 -4.37 0.52 -0.23
N MET A 85 -3.35 0.06 0.51
CA MET A 85 -3.16 0.40 1.92
C MET A 85 -2.93 1.90 2.10
N TRP A 86 -2.10 2.49 1.25
CA TRP A 86 -1.86 3.93 1.27
C TRP A 86 -3.12 4.73 0.92
N THR A 87 -3.89 4.33 -0.10
CA THR A 87 -5.19 4.94 -0.39
C THR A 87 -6.15 4.87 0.80
N ALA A 88 -6.22 3.73 1.50
CA ALA A 88 -7.05 3.61 2.69
C ALA A 88 -6.57 4.52 3.82
N LEU A 89 -5.25 4.62 4.02
CA LEU A 89 -4.66 5.51 5.02
C LEU A 89 -4.91 6.99 4.68
N ASP A 90 -4.76 7.38 3.41
CA ASP A 90 -5.11 8.73 2.94
C ASP A 90 -6.58 9.04 3.20
N LEU A 91 -7.50 8.11 2.94
CA LEU A 91 -8.92 8.29 3.25
C LEU A 91 -9.23 8.43 4.75
N LEU A 92 -8.44 7.79 5.61
CA LEU A 92 -8.54 7.97 7.06
C LEU A 92 -8.06 9.36 7.50
N MET A 93 -6.98 9.86 6.91
CA MET A 93 -6.40 11.17 7.22
C MET A 93 -7.17 12.33 6.57
N ARG A 94 -7.67 12.09 5.36
CA ARG A 94 -8.35 13.03 4.47
C ARG A 94 -9.63 12.35 3.95
N PRO A 95 -10.72 12.43 4.73
CA PRO A 95 -12.00 11.85 4.34
C PRO A 95 -12.46 12.31 2.96
N LEU A 96 -13.42 11.57 2.41
CA LEU A 96 -14.03 11.92 1.13
C LEU A 96 -14.74 13.28 1.24
N GLY A 97 -14.43 14.17 0.31
CA GLY A 97 -15.16 15.40 0.06
C GLY A 97 -16.38 15.15 -0.84
N PRO A 98 -17.34 16.10 -0.85
CA PRO A 98 -18.49 16.03 -1.73
C PRO A 98 -18.07 15.94 -3.20
N GLY A 99 -18.70 15.03 -3.96
CA GLY A 99 -18.47 14.88 -5.40
C GLY A 99 -17.20 14.12 -5.81
N GLU A 100 -16.40 13.61 -4.87
CA GLU A 100 -15.21 12.81 -5.19
C GLU A 100 -15.50 11.38 -5.66
N ILE A 101 -16.70 10.88 -5.35
CA ILE A 101 -17.19 9.57 -5.78
C ILE A 101 -18.59 9.70 -6.38
N ASP A 102 -18.98 8.72 -7.19
CA ASP A 102 -20.32 8.66 -7.77
C ASP A 102 -21.39 8.69 -6.65
N PRO A 103 -22.37 9.62 -6.70
CA PRO A 103 -23.39 9.79 -5.66
C PRO A 103 -24.14 8.51 -5.29
N ARG A 104 -24.23 7.54 -6.21
CA ARG A 104 -24.89 6.25 -5.96
C ARG A 104 -24.18 5.40 -4.90
N PHE A 105 -22.91 5.68 -4.61
CA PHE A 105 -22.09 4.96 -3.63
C PHE A 105 -21.87 5.76 -2.34
N VAL A 106 -22.42 6.96 -2.22
CA VAL A 106 -22.34 7.79 -1.01
C VAL A 106 -23.42 7.34 -0.03
N LYS A 107 -23.01 6.83 1.14
CA LYS A 107 -23.94 6.41 2.21
C LYS A 107 -24.24 7.53 3.20
N VAL A 108 -23.26 8.40 3.46
CA VAL A 108 -23.36 9.55 4.37
C VAL A 108 -22.74 10.73 3.63
N ASP A 109 -23.48 11.83 3.52
CA ASP A 109 -23.04 13.06 2.87
C ASP A 109 -23.20 14.20 3.88
N PRO A 110 -22.13 14.60 4.59
CA PRO A 110 -22.21 15.59 5.65
C PRO A 110 -22.75 16.95 5.20
N GLU A 111 -22.54 17.33 3.93
CA GLU A 111 -23.03 18.60 3.40
C GLU A 111 -24.52 18.53 3.06
N ARG A 112 -24.96 17.43 2.41
CA ARG A 112 -26.38 17.17 2.20
C ARG A 112 -27.14 17.03 3.53
N ASP A 113 -26.56 16.32 4.48
CA ASP A 113 -27.17 16.02 5.79
C ASP A 113 -27.23 17.26 6.70
N ARG A 114 -26.41 18.29 6.45
CA ARG A 114 -26.47 19.61 7.14
C ARG A 114 -27.50 20.57 6.56
N MET A 115 -27.88 20.40 5.29
CA MET A 115 -28.85 21.27 4.60
C MET A 115 -30.31 20.80 4.75
N GLY A 116 -30.55 19.66 5.40
CA GLY A 116 -31.86 19.04 5.61
C GLY A 116 -32.45 19.30 6.99
#